data_AF-A0A9X7TFC4-F1
#
_entry.id   AF-A0A9X7TFC4-F1
#
_cell.length_a   1.000
_cell.length_b   1.000
_cell.length_c   1.000
_cell.angle_alpha   90.00
_cell.angle_beta   90.00
_cell.angle_gamma   90.00
#
_symmetry.space_group_name_H-M   'P 1'
#
loop_
_entity.id
_entity.type
_entity.pdbx_description
1 polymer ?
#
loop_
_entity_poly.entity_id
_entity_poly.type
_entity_poly.pdbx_seq_one_letter_code
_entity_poly.pdbx_strand_id
1 'polypeptide(L)'
;MIKIPDFYDMHSHLENAFIGNEGAKSLEEAVEIWSKIRDKMTVEEIKKRIEKAALIELFYGTTHIRVHADTCSKNSLKAAILAKDELKEHIDFQIVSFPEQGIFNCSKEDFVRYSSMVDIIGGKPEADKDPYLHMDFIAELAYKLQKPIDVHIDQYDERTKHSEYMLKVAKTHLALSHLTALHFYSENYAKKLIRMIKEKNISVISSPLTAFYLNGGNSYPMFRGVTRVKNY
;
A
#
# COMPACT_ATOMS: atom_id res chain seq x y z
N MET A 1 -33.33 3.92 -13.05
CA MET A 1 -31.93 4.27 -12.76
C MET A 1 -31.63 3.80 -11.35
N ILE A 2 -30.64 2.93 -11.15
CA ILE A 2 -30.24 2.49 -9.81
C ILE A 2 -29.36 3.60 -9.22
N LYS A 3 -29.63 4.00 -7.97
CA LYS A 3 -28.72 4.86 -7.20
C LYS A 3 -27.92 3.99 -6.26
N ILE A 4 -26.60 4.16 -6.25
CA ILE A 4 -25.68 3.47 -5.36
C ILE A 4 -24.79 4.51 -4.66
N PRO A 5 -24.19 4.18 -3.51
CA PRO A 5 -23.14 4.99 -2.91
C PRO A 5 -21.93 5.14 -3.84
N ASP A 6 -21.07 6.09 -3.50
CA ASP A 6 -19.82 6.32 -4.20
C ASP A 6 -18.89 5.09 -4.17
N PHE A 7 -18.05 4.96 -5.19
CA PHE A 7 -16.97 3.97 -5.19
C PHE A 7 -15.73 4.49 -4.44
N TYR A 8 -14.97 3.54 -3.90
CA TYR A 8 -13.78 3.78 -3.09
C TYR A 8 -12.61 3.00 -3.70
N ASP A 9 -11.55 3.69 -4.11
CA ASP A 9 -10.25 3.08 -4.34
C ASP A 9 -9.43 3.16 -3.06
N MET A 10 -9.38 2.04 -2.34
CA MET A 10 -8.75 1.98 -1.02
C MET A 10 -7.24 1.70 -1.08
N HIS A 11 -6.65 1.49 -2.26
CA HIS A 11 -5.21 1.22 -2.38
C HIS A 11 -4.71 1.49 -3.80
N SER A 12 -4.10 2.66 -3.98
CA SER A 12 -3.54 3.09 -5.26
C SER A 12 -2.13 3.67 -5.11
N HIS A 13 -1.37 3.66 -6.21
CA HIS A 13 -0.04 4.27 -6.35
C HIS A 13 -0.09 5.22 -7.55
N LEU A 14 -0.75 6.37 -7.38
CA LEU A 14 -1.06 7.25 -8.51
C LEU A 14 0.19 7.98 -9.05
N GLU A 15 1.24 8.10 -8.25
CA GLU A 15 2.50 8.74 -8.67
C GLU A 15 3.24 7.97 -9.75
N ASN A 16 3.04 6.64 -9.80
CA ASN A 16 3.68 5.77 -10.79
C ASN A 16 2.75 5.43 -11.98
N ALA A 17 1.54 5.98 -11.99
CA ALA A 17 0.60 5.83 -13.09
C ALA A 17 1.15 6.43 -14.40
N PHE A 18 0.81 5.79 -15.52
CA PHE A 18 1.22 6.21 -16.88
C PHE A 18 2.75 6.29 -17.09
N ILE A 19 3.52 5.61 -16.26
CA ILE A 19 4.93 5.37 -16.53
C ILE A 19 5.01 4.26 -17.56
N GLY A 20 5.79 4.51 -18.61
CA GLY A 20 5.88 3.64 -19.79
C GLY A 20 6.20 2.19 -19.45
N ASN A 21 5.97 1.32 -20.44
CA ASN A 21 6.06 -0.12 -20.29
C ASN A 21 7.52 -0.59 -20.33
N GLU A 22 8.25 -0.47 -19.21
CA GLU A 22 9.51 -1.19 -19.03
C GLU A 22 9.29 -2.69 -18.69
N GLY A 23 8.04 -3.14 -18.56
CA GLY A 23 7.69 -4.56 -18.57
C GLY A 23 8.32 -5.38 -17.46
N ALA A 24 8.30 -4.85 -16.22
CA ALA A 24 8.81 -5.55 -15.05
C ALA A 24 8.18 -6.94 -14.89
N LYS A 25 9.01 -7.96 -14.69
CA LYS A 25 8.59 -9.36 -14.56
C LYS A 25 8.39 -9.79 -13.11
N SER A 26 8.80 -8.96 -12.15
CA SER A 26 8.58 -9.18 -10.72
C SER A 26 8.34 -7.86 -9.98
N LEU A 27 7.88 -7.97 -8.72
CA LEU A 27 7.68 -6.82 -7.85
C LEU A 27 9.01 -6.10 -7.58
N GLU A 28 10.08 -6.85 -7.35
CA GLU A 28 11.42 -6.31 -7.08
C GLU A 28 11.95 -5.51 -8.27
N GLU A 29 11.77 -6.04 -9.49
CA GLU A 29 12.17 -5.34 -10.72
C GLU A 29 11.36 -4.05 -10.90
N ALA A 30 10.04 -4.08 -10.64
CA ALA A 30 9.19 -2.90 -10.74
C ALA A 30 9.61 -1.80 -9.75
N VAL A 31 9.94 -2.19 -8.51
CA VAL A 31 10.44 -1.28 -7.46
C VAL A 31 11.78 -0.67 -7.84
N GLU A 32 12.68 -1.47 -8.44
CA GLU A 32 13.98 -0.99 -8.90
C GLU A 32 13.83 0.01 -10.06
N ILE A 33 12.98 -0.30 -11.05
CA ILE A 33 12.67 0.62 -12.16
C ILE A 33 12.12 1.93 -11.61
N TRP A 34 11.13 1.87 -10.72
CA TRP A 34 10.55 3.05 -10.09
C TRP A 34 11.61 3.90 -9.35
N SER A 35 12.53 3.26 -8.61
CA SER A 35 13.60 3.97 -7.91
C SER A 35 14.52 4.77 -8.85
N LYS A 36 14.73 4.30 -10.09
CA LYS A 36 15.61 4.93 -11.09
C LYS A 36 14.96 6.11 -11.82
N ILE A 37 13.64 6.23 -11.77
CA ILE A 37 12.87 7.23 -12.53
C ILE A 37 12.25 8.30 -11.64
N ARG A 38 11.81 7.98 -10.42
CA ARG A 38 11.03 8.89 -9.58
C ARG A 38 11.75 10.21 -9.27
N ASP A 39 13.06 10.15 -9.02
CA ASP A 39 13.84 11.32 -8.62
C ASP A 39 14.29 12.17 -9.82
N LYS A 40 14.04 11.70 -11.05
CA LYS A 40 14.22 12.49 -12.28
C LYS A 40 12.99 13.34 -12.60
N MET A 41 11.84 13.02 -12.01
CA MET A 41 10.59 13.75 -12.23
C MET A 41 10.45 14.90 -11.24
N THR A 42 10.00 16.04 -11.74
CA THR A 42 9.65 17.20 -10.93
C THR A 42 8.35 16.94 -10.14
N VAL A 43 8.14 17.73 -9.09
CA VAL A 43 6.89 17.69 -8.30
C VAL A 43 5.67 17.89 -9.20
N GLU A 44 5.72 18.83 -10.15
CA GLU A 44 4.62 19.15 -11.06
C GLU A 44 4.31 18.00 -12.03
N GLU A 45 5.34 17.31 -12.53
CA GLU A 45 5.17 16.14 -13.39
C GLU A 45 4.51 14.97 -12.65
N ILE A 46 4.84 14.76 -11.37
CA ILE A 46 4.19 13.73 -10.54
C ILE A 46 2.77 14.17 -10.19
N LYS A 47 2.55 15.43 -9.82
CA LYS A 47 1.21 16.00 -9.50
C LYS A 47 0.25 15.77 -10.65
N LYS A 48 0.65 16.13 -11.87
CA LYS A 48 -0.18 15.93 -13.08
C LYS A 48 -0.52 14.46 -13.36
N ARG A 49 0.36 13.52 -13.01
CA ARG A 49 0.06 12.08 -13.13
C ARG A 49 -0.99 11.66 -12.12
N ILE A 50 -0.83 12.07 -10.87
CA ILE A 50 -1.79 11.79 -9.79
C ILE A 50 -3.16 12.35 -10.17
N GLU A 51 -3.22 13.62 -10.59
CA GLU A 51 -4.46 14.28 -11.01
C GLU A 51 -5.11 13.57 -12.20
N LYS A 52 -4.32 13.23 -13.22
CA LYS A 52 -4.84 12.52 -14.39
C LYS A 52 -5.45 11.16 -14.00
N ALA A 53 -4.77 10.38 -13.17
CA ALA A 53 -5.28 9.08 -12.74
C ALA A 53 -6.55 9.23 -11.90
N ALA A 54 -6.55 10.15 -10.94
CA ALA A 54 -7.69 10.42 -10.06
C ALA A 54 -8.92 10.92 -10.82
N LEU A 55 -8.74 11.78 -11.84
CA LEU A 55 -9.83 12.24 -12.68
C LEU A 55 -10.44 11.12 -13.55
N ILE A 56 -9.63 10.12 -13.94
CA ILE A 56 -10.13 8.92 -14.62
C ILE A 56 -10.95 8.08 -13.65
N GLU A 57 -10.48 7.87 -12.42
CA GLU A 57 -11.26 7.18 -11.39
C GLU A 57 -12.59 7.89 -11.08
N LEU A 58 -12.56 9.22 -10.96
CA LEU A 58 -13.74 10.05 -10.78
C LEU A 58 -14.74 9.90 -11.93
N PHE A 59 -14.26 9.84 -13.17
CA PHE A 59 -15.11 9.59 -14.33
C PHE A 59 -15.87 8.25 -14.24
N TYR A 60 -15.28 7.24 -13.58
CA TYR A 60 -15.93 5.95 -13.30
C TYR A 60 -16.72 5.92 -11.98
N GLY A 61 -16.84 7.04 -11.28
CA GLY A 61 -17.66 7.20 -10.08
C GLY A 61 -16.92 6.95 -8.76
N THR A 62 -15.59 6.88 -8.77
CA THR A 62 -14.78 6.83 -7.53
C THR A 62 -14.57 8.23 -7.00
N THR A 63 -15.07 8.51 -5.80
CA THR A 63 -14.91 9.82 -5.14
C THR A 63 -14.04 9.74 -3.89
N HIS A 64 -13.61 8.54 -3.49
CA HIS A 64 -12.73 8.33 -2.33
C HIS A 64 -11.51 7.54 -2.79
N ILE A 65 -10.32 8.13 -2.65
CA ILE A 65 -9.07 7.54 -3.13
C ILE A 65 -8.03 7.55 -2.01
N ARG A 66 -7.42 6.39 -1.74
CA ARG A 66 -6.25 6.27 -0.88
C ARG A 66 -5.00 6.06 -1.73
N VAL A 67 -4.08 7.02 -1.66
CA VAL A 67 -2.81 7.04 -2.40
C VAL A 67 -1.66 6.71 -1.47
N HIS A 68 -0.89 5.67 -1.81
CA HIS A 68 0.37 5.33 -1.17
C HIS A 68 1.49 6.12 -1.81
N ALA A 69 1.87 7.25 -1.20
CA ALA A 69 2.87 8.14 -1.76
C ALA A 69 4.28 7.80 -1.25
N ASP A 70 5.19 7.53 -2.19
CA ASP A 70 6.56 7.11 -1.90
C ASP A 70 7.39 8.17 -1.15
N THR A 71 7.71 7.87 0.11
CA THR A 71 8.57 8.66 1.01
C THR A 71 10.06 8.56 0.71
N CYS A 72 10.49 7.54 -0.04
CA CYS A 72 11.86 7.42 -0.52
C CYS A 72 12.13 8.35 -1.71
N SER A 73 11.08 8.90 -2.32
CA SER A 73 11.16 9.96 -3.33
C SER A 73 11.30 11.34 -2.70
N LYS A 74 12.10 12.21 -3.32
CA LYS A 74 12.18 13.63 -2.91
C LYS A 74 10.88 14.42 -3.16
N ASN A 75 10.08 13.96 -4.12
CA ASN A 75 9.00 14.75 -4.74
C ASN A 75 7.61 14.11 -4.62
N SER A 76 7.50 12.78 -4.53
CA SER A 76 6.20 12.08 -4.66
C SER A 76 5.18 12.49 -3.59
N LEU A 77 5.58 12.54 -2.32
CA LEU A 77 4.65 12.94 -1.25
C LEU A 77 4.22 14.41 -1.34
N LYS A 78 5.12 15.31 -1.75
CA LYS A 78 4.78 16.72 -1.99
C LYS A 78 3.77 16.85 -3.13
N ALA A 79 3.98 16.09 -4.21
CA ALA A 79 3.08 16.05 -5.35
C ALA A 79 1.69 15.53 -4.95
N ALA A 80 1.63 14.46 -4.14
CA ALA A 80 0.37 13.92 -3.63
C ALA A 80 -0.40 14.92 -2.77
N ILE A 81 0.28 15.66 -1.88
CA ILE A 81 -0.35 16.71 -1.06
C ILE A 81 -0.93 17.82 -1.92
N LEU A 82 -0.17 18.27 -2.94
CA LEU A 82 -0.65 19.31 -3.86
C LEU A 82 -1.83 18.83 -4.71
N ALA A 83 -1.81 17.58 -5.18
CA ALA A 83 -2.92 16.99 -5.92
C ALA A 83 -4.18 16.84 -5.05
N LYS A 84 -4.02 16.46 -3.77
CA LYS A 84 -5.11 16.41 -2.79
C LYS A 84 -5.76 17.79 -2.61
N ASP A 85 -4.96 18.86 -2.49
CA ASP A 85 -5.52 20.21 -2.34
C ASP A 85 -6.24 20.70 -3.60
N GLU A 86 -5.73 20.36 -4.79
CA GLU A 86 -6.36 20.69 -6.08
C GLU A 86 -7.70 19.99 -6.27
N LEU A 87 -7.80 18.71 -5.85
CA LEU A 87 -8.95 17.85 -6.14
C LEU A 87 -9.98 17.77 -5.01
N LYS A 88 -9.77 18.44 -3.89
CA LYS A 88 -10.59 18.32 -2.66
C LYS A 88 -12.08 18.62 -2.83
N GLU A 89 -12.47 19.40 -3.83
CA GLU A 89 -13.87 19.72 -4.12
C GLU A 89 -14.62 18.57 -4.82
N HIS A 90 -13.90 17.54 -5.28
CA HIS A 90 -14.44 16.45 -6.09
C HIS A 90 -14.09 15.06 -5.58
N ILE A 91 -12.95 14.92 -4.91
CA ILE A 91 -12.43 13.63 -4.45
C ILE A 91 -11.92 13.76 -3.01
N ASP A 92 -12.37 12.87 -2.13
CA ASP A 92 -11.78 12.67 -0.80
C ASP A 92 -10.49 11.84 -0.93
N PHE A 93 -9.36 12.49 -0.71
CA PHE A 93 -8.03 11.89 -0.79
C PHE A 93 -7.49 11.54 0.60
N GLN A 94 -7.09 10.29 0.78
CA GLN A 94 -6.20 9.88 1.87
C GLN A 94 -4.79 9.62 1.34
N ILE A 95 -3.79 10.18 2.01
CA ILE A 95 -2.39 9.96 1.65
C ILE A 95 -1.73 9.07 2.71
N VAL A 96 -1.11 7.99 2.26
CA VAL A 96 -0.30 7.07 3.08
C VAL A 96 1.18 7.42 2.88
N SER A 97 1.94 7.61 3.95
CA SER A 97 3.40 7.75 3.88
C SER A 97 4.05 6.40 3.60
N PHE A 98 4.29 6.06 2.34
CA PHE A 98 4.72 4.73 1.95
C PHE A 98 6.25 4.62 1.76
N PRO A 99 6.96 3.72 2.46
CA PRO A 99 8.41 3.54 2.30
C PRO A 99 8.71 2.41 1.31
N GLU A 100 8.63 2.68 -0.01
CA GLU A 100 8.69 1.67 -1.07
C GLU A 100 9.94 0.77 -1.03
N GLN A 101 11.10 1.31 -0.65
CA GLN A 101 12.36 0.55 -0.48
C GLN A 101 12.70 0.29 0.99
N GLY A 102 11.78 0.53 1.92
CA GLY A 102 12.02 0.39 3.36
C GLY A 102 12.37 1.71 4.03
N ILE A 103 12.11 1.80 5.32
CA ILE A 103 12.29 3.02 6.13
C ILE A 103 13.77 3.26 6.39
N PHE A 104 14.53 2.20 6.65
CA PHE A 104 15.94 2.27 7.03
C PHE A 104 16.90 2.23 5.84
N ASN A 105 16.41 1.79 4.67
CA ASN A 105 17.12 1.92 3.40
C ASN A 105 16.96 3.32 2.77
N CYS A 106 15.94 4.07 3.20
CA CYS A 106 15.68 5.45 2.81
C CYS A 106 16.06 6.41 3.97
N SER A 107 15.54 7.65 3.96
CA SER A 107 15.69 8.53 5.13
C SER A 107 14.56 8.30 6.13
N LYS A 108 14.91 7.73 7.28
CA LYS A 108 14.02 7.59 8.43
C LYS A 108 13.48 8.94 8.90
N GLU A 109 14.31 9.99 8.87
CA GLU A 109 13.94 11.35 9.26
C GLU A 109 12.87 11.91 8.31
N ASP A 110 13.06 11.74 7.00
CA ASP A 110 12.06 12.15 6.01
C ASP A 110 10.76 11.34 6.18
N PHE A 111 10.84 10.02 6.41
CA PHE A 111 9.66 9.19 6.67
C PHE A 111 8.86 9.69 7.88
N VAL A 112 9.53 10.02 9.00
CA VAL A 112 8.87 10.57 10.20
C VAL A 112 8.24 11.93 9.90
N ARG A 113 8.98 12.84 9.24
CA ARG A 113 8.47 14.16 8.87
C ARG A 113 7.23 14.04 7.99
N TYR A 114 7.31 13.23 6.94
CA TYR A 114 6.21 13.03 6.01
C TYR A 114 5.00 12.35 6.65
N SER A 115 5.22 11.33 7.49
CA SER A 115 4.15 10.69 8.26
C SER A 115 3.41 11.68 9.18
N SER A 116 4.08 12.73 9.67
CA SER A 116 3.40 13.78 10.44
C SER A 116 2.47 14.66 9.61
N MET A 117 2.69 14.74 8.28
CA MET A 117 1.96 15.64 7.37
C MET A 117 0.78 14.99 6.63
N VAL A 118 0.65 13.66 6.65
CA VAL A 118 -0.34 12.91 5.85
C VAL A 118 -1.32 12.10 6.71
N ASP A 119 -2.32 11.48 6.11
CA ASP A 119 -3.45 10.90 6.84
C ASP A 119 -3.11 9.55 7.53
N ILE A 120 -2.29 8.73 6.89
CA ILE A 120 -2.06 7.32 7.28
C ILE A 120 -0.58 6.99 7.24
N ILE A 121 -0.12 6.15 8.18
CA ILE A 121 1.26 5.65 8.18
C ILE A 121 1.34 4.39 7.34
N GLY A 122 2.25 4.39 6.36
CA GLY A 122 2.51 3.23 5.52
C GLY A 122 3.55 2.28 6.12
N GLY A 123 3.76 1.17 5.44
CA GLY A 123 4.87 0.27 5.71
C GLY A 123 5.05 -0.76 4.61
N LYS A 124 6.26 -1.33 4.55
CA LYS A 124 6.65 -2.44 3.68
C LYS A 124 7.76 -3.23 4.38
N PRO A 125 7.42 -4.04 5.42
CA PRO A 125 8.39 -4.65 6.30
C PRO A 125 9.50 -5.42 5.59
N GLU A 126 9.16 -6.10 4.50
CA GLU A 126 10.06 -6.95 3.73
C GLU A 126 11.09 -6.18 2.91
N ALA A 127 10.91 -4.87 2.74
CA ALA A 127 11.90 -4.04 2.07
C ALA A 127 13.10 -3.72 2.98
N ASP A 128 12.94 -3.70 4.30
CA ASP A 128 14.04 -3.51 5.24
C ASP A 128 14.71 -4.83 5.64
N LYS A 129 15.98 -4.74 6.05
CA LYS A 129 16.75 -5.91 6.51
C LYS A 129 16.11 -6.61 7.72
N ASP A 130 15.44 -5.86 8.59
CA ASP A 130 14.72 -6.38 9.75
C ASP A 130 13.23 -5.97 9.66
N PRO A 131 12.37 -6.87 9.16
CA PRO A 131 10.93 -6.63 9.06
C PRO A 131 10.26 -6.38 10.41
N TYR A 132 10.78 -6.95 11.50
CA TYR A 132 10.19 -6.80 12.83
C TYR A 132 10.48 -5.41 13.40
N LEU A 133 11.73 -4.95 13.26
CA LEU A 133 12.09 -3.57 13.60
C LEU A 133 11.26 -2.56 12.80
N HIS A 134 10.99 -2.82 11.52
CA HIS A 134 10.10 -2.00 10.70
C HIS A 134 8.69 -1.93 11.28
N MET A 135 8.07 -3.10 11.56
CA MET A 135 6.72 -3.19 12.10
C MET A 135 6.58 -2.52 13.48
N ASP A 136 7.55 -2.73 14.37
CA ASP A 136 7.61 -2.06 15.67
C ASP A 136 7.69 -0.53 15.51
N PHE A 137 8.54 -0.08 14.58
CA PHE A 137 8.74 1.34 14.34
C PHE A 137 7.47 2.03 13.82
N ILE A 138 6.79 1.46 12.81
CA ILE A 138 5.54 2.05 12.29
C ILE A 138 4.41 1.98 13.32
N ALA A 139 4.34 0.92 14.13
CA ALA A 139 3.35 0.80 15.21
C ALA A 139 3.54 1.88 16.28
N GLU A 140 4.78 2.12 16.72
CA GLU A 140 5.08 3.18 17.69
C GLU A 140 4.86 4.57 17.11
N LEU A 141 5.25 4.80 15.85
CA LEU A 141 5.06 6.10 15.20
C LEU A 141 3.56 6.41 15.02
N ALA A 142 2.76 5.42 14.60
CA ALA A 142 1.32 5.56 14.42
C ALA A 142 0.61 5.88 15.73
N TYR A 143 1.01 5.20 16.81
CA TYR A 143 0.53 5.50 18.15
C TYR A 143 0.90 6.91 18.60
N LYS A 144 2.16 7.35 18.41
CA LYS A 144 2.60 8.70 18.77
C LYS A 144 1.86 9.79 17.99
N LEU A 145 1.61 9.57 16.71
CA LEU A 145 0.92 10.53 15.83
C LEU A 145 -0.61 10.39 15.86
N GLN A 146 -1.15 9.39 16.56
CA GLN A 146 -2.59 9.06 16.61
C GLN A 146 -3.18 8.84 15.20
N LYS A 147 -2.45 8.12 14.34
CA LYS A 147 -2.84 7.83 12.96
C LYS A 147 -3.06 6.34 12.73
N PRO A 148 -3.96 5.95 11.81
CA PRO A 148 -4.09 4.56 11.39
C PRO A 148 -2.85 4.12 10.57
N ILE A 149 -2.75 2.82 10.35
CA ILE A 149 -1.71 2.18 9.54
C ILE A 149 -2.35 1.51 8.32
N ASP A 150 -1.71 1.64 7.15
CA ASP A 150 -1.98 0.82 5.97
C ASP A 150 -0.66 0.24 5.45
N VAL A 151 -0.43 -1.04 5.73
CA VAL A 151 0.85 -1.71 5.50
C VAL A 151 0.75 -2.68 4.33
N HIS A 152 1.67 -2.54 3.37
CA HIS A 152 1.94 -3.61 2.41
C HIS A 152 2.63 -4.74 3.16
N ILE A 153 1.97 -5.88 3.26
CA ILE A 153 2.46 -6.96 4.09
C ILE A 153 2.14 -8.31 3.47
N ASP A 154 3.07 -9.26 3.61
CA ASP A 154 2.86 -10.63 3.17
C ASP A 154 2.49 -10.71 1.67
N GLN A 155 3.08 -9.85 0.83
CA GLN A 155 2.83 -9.77 -0.62
C GLN A 155 3.72 -10.75 -1.42
N TYR A 156 3.71 -12.03 -1.04
CA TYR A 156 4.58 -13.06 -1.63
C TYR A 156 3.87 -14.42 -1.77
N ASP A 157 4.47 -15.30 -2.56
CA ASP A 157 4.01 -16.69 -2.74
C ASP A 157 4.55 -17.66 -1.67
N GLU A 158 4.88 -17.13 -0.49
CA GLU A 158 5.47 -17.89 0.61
C GLU A 158 4.98 -17.43 2.00
N ARG A 159 5.32 -18.21 3.02
CA ARG A 159 4.79 -18.05 4.40
C ARG A 159 5.76 -17.24 5.27
N THR A 160 5.55 -15.95 5.39
CA THR A 160 6.39 -14.97 6.14
C THR A 160 6.01 -14.80 7.61
N LYS A 161 4.71 -14.79 7.91
CA LYS A 161 4.05 -14.57 9.22
C LYS A 161 4.12 -13.12 9.73
N HIS A 162 4.47 -12.16 8.88
CA HIS A 162 4.59 -10.77 9.31
C HIS A 162 3.23 -10.19 9.71
N SER A 163 2.14 -10.52 9.00
CA SER A 163 0.79 -10.10 9.40
C SER A 163 0.41 -10.54 10.82
N GLU A 164 0.75 -11.76 11.26
CA GLU A 164 0.50 -12.21 12.63
C GLU A 164 1.24 -11.33 13.65
N TYR A 165 2.48 -10.93 13.34
CA TYR A 165 3.27 -10.06 14.20
C TYR A 165 2.71 -8.63 14.21
N MET A 166 2.42 -8.06 13.04
CA MET A 166 1.84 -6.72 12.92
C MET A 166 0.55 -6.59 13.73
N LEU A 167 -0.32 -7.60 13.67
CA LEU A 167 -1.55 -7.66 14.48
C LEU A 167 -1.29 -7.60 15.99
N LYS A 168 -0.15 -8.09 16.48
CA LYS A 168 0.21 -8.05 17.90
C LYS A 168 0.72 -6.69 18.33
N VAL A 169 1.51 -6.03 17.49
CA VAL A 169 2.21 -4.78 17.84
C VAL A 169 1.42 -3.52 17.51
N ALA A 170 0.49 -3.57 16.54
CA ALA A 170 -0.36 -2.44 16.17
C ALA A 170 -1.21 -1.95 17.36
N LYS A 171 -1.17 -0.63 17.60
CA LYS A 171 -1.89 0.06 18.68
C LYS A 171 -3.00 0.99 18.17
N THR A 172 -3.03 1.25 16.87
CA THR A 172 -4.05 2.06 16.19
C THR A 172 -4.79 1.19 15.16
N HIS A 173 -5.81 1.74 14.50
CA HIS A 173 -6.50 1.03 13.42
C HIS A 173 -5.50 0.61 12.33
N LEU A 174 -5.64 -0.62 11.84
CA LEU A 174 -4.71 -1.23 10.89
C LEU A 174 -5.48 -1.75 9.67
N ALA A 175 -4.93 -1.47 8.50
CA ALA A 175 -5.24 -2.12 7.25
C ALA A 175 -4.05 -2.98 6.80
N LEU A 176 -4.33 -4.23 6.42
CA LEU A 176 -3.38 -5.16 5.84
C LEU A 176 -3.61 -5.19 4.32
N SER A 177 -2.74 -4.53 3.57
CA SER A 177 -2.81 -4.50 2.12
C SER A 177 -2.09 -5.71 1.52
N HIS A 178 -2.69 -6.29 0.48
CA HIS A 178 -2.30 -7.51 -0.25
C HIS A 178 -2.56 -8.80 0.52
N LEU A 179 -1.78 -9.10 1.56
CA LEU A 179 -1.90 -10.30 2.38
C LEU A 179 -1.99 -11.60 1.55
N THR A 180 -1.23 -11.68 0.46
CA THR A 180 -1.31 -12.78 -0.52
C THR A 180 -0.75 -14.09 0.05
N ALA A 181 0.23 -14.03 0.95
CA ALA A 181 0.75 -15.18 1.69
C ALA A 181 -0.34 -15.98 2.41
N LEU A 182 -1.47 -15.34 2.77
CA LEU A 182 -2.60 -16.02 3.41
C LEU A 182 -3.09 -17.23 2.58
N HIS A 183 -2.97 -17.14 1.26
CA HIS A 183 -3.31 -18.22 0.34
C HIS A 183 -2.52 -19.50 0.63
N PHE A 184 -1.23 -19.35 0.97
CA PHE A 184 -0.28 -20.45 1.06
C PHE A 184 -0.23 -21.12 2.43
N TYR A 185 -0.84 -20.55 3.48
CA TYR A 185 -0.87 -21.18 4.80
C TYR A 185 -1.78 -22.41 4.87
N SER A 186 -1.53 -23.26 5.87
CA SER A 186 -2.46 -24.34 6.22
C SER A 186 -3.81 -23.77 6.67
N GLU A 187 -4.89 -24.52 6.45
CA GLU A 187 -6.25 -24.11 6.87
C GLU A 187 -6.31 -23.69 8.35
N ASN A 188 -5.63 -24.43 9.22
CA ASN A 188 -5.60 -24.13 10.65
C ASN A 188 -4.95 -22.78 10.95
N TYR A 189 -3.83 -22.48 10.30
CA TYR A 189 -3.15 -21.20 10.51
C TYR A 189 -3.94 -20.05 9.88
N ALA A 190 -4.47 -20.22 8.67
CA ALA A 190 -5.30 -19.21 8.03
C ALA A 190 -6.54 -18.87 8.87
N LYS A 191 -7.23 -19.87 9.42
CA LYS A 191 -8.37 -19.64 10.34
C LYS A 191 -7.98 -18.89 11.60
N LYS A 192 -6.83 -19.22 12.21
CA LYS A 192 -6.29 -18.49 13.36
C LYS A 192 -6.08 -17.02 13.01
N LEU A 193 -5.41 -16.73 11.89
CA LEU A 193 -5.07 -15.37 11.48
C LEU A 193 -6.32 -14.55 11.12
N ILE A 194 -7.27 -15.14 10.38
CA ILE A 194 -8.57 -14.52 10.07
C ILE A 194 -9.35 -14.19 11.35
N ARG A 195 -9.34 -15.10 12.35
CA ARG A 195 -9.97 -14.82 13.64
C ARG A 195 -9.34 -13.62 14.33
N MET A 196 -8.00 -13.53 14.35
CA MET A 196 -7.30 -12.36 14.92
C MET A 196 -7.66 -11.06 14.19
N ILE A 197 -7.77 -11.09 12.86
CA ILE A 197 -8.18 -9.95 12.03
C ILE A 197 -9.59 -9.49 12.41
N LYS A 198 -10.54 -10.42 12.55
CA LYS A 198 -11.93 -10.14 12.96
C LYS A 198 -12.02 -9.58 14.37
N GLU A 199 -11.37 -10.23 15.33
CA GLU A 199 -11.40 -9.83 16.76
C GLU A 199 -10.85 -8.41 16.97
N LYS A 200 -9.88 -7.99 16.15
CA LYS A 200 -9.25 -6.66 16.22
C LYS A 200 -9.88 -5.63 15.27
N ASN A 201 -10.95 -5.98 14.55
CA ASN A 201 -11.62 -5.12 13.56
C ASN A 201 -10.66 -4.53 12.50
N ILE A 202 -9.79 -5.39 11.96
CA ILE A 202 -8.71 -5.01 11.05
C ILE A 202 -9.24 -5.03 9.61
N SER A 203 -8.87 -4.01 8.83
CA SER A 203 -9.20 -3.96 7.41
C SER A 203 -8.25 -4.83 6.59
N VAL A 204 -8.74 -5.50 5.56
CA VAL A 204 -7.90 -6.22 4.59
C VAL A 204 -8.22 -5.70 3.20
N ILE A 205 -7.20 -5.30 2.46
CA ILE A 205 -7.34 -4.76 1.11
C ILE A 205 -6.65 -5.72 0.15
N SER A 206 -7.41 -6.26 -0.81
CA SER A 206 -6.90 -7.16 -1.83
C SER A 206 -6.85 -6.42 -3.16
N SER A 207 -5.69 -6.45 -3.83
CA SER A 207 -5.51 -5.90 -5.18
C SER A 207 -5.42 -7.04 -6.20
N PRO A 208 -6.55 -7.64 -6.63
CA PRO A 208 -6.55 -8.89 -7.38
C PRO A 208 -5.84 -8.78 -8.74
N LEU A 209 -5.98 -7.66 -9.45
CA LEU A 209 -5.31 -7.46 -10.74
C LEU A 209 -3.78 -7.49 -10.59
N THR A 210 -3.26 -6.76 -9.59
CA THR A 210 -1.83 -6.74 -9.27
C THR A 210 -1.35 -8.11 -8.82
N ALA A 211 -2.09 -8.78 -7.94
CA ALA A 211 -1.76 -10.12 -7.47
C ALA A 211 -1.70 -11.14 -8.63
N PHE A 212 -2.65 -11.12 -9.56
CA PHE A 212 -2.59 -12.02 -10.73
C PHE A 212 -1.39 -11.77 -11.65
N TYR A 213 -0.88 -10.54 -11.69
CA TYR A 213 0.28 -10.20 -12.51
C TYR A 213 1.61 -10.58 -11.84
N LEU A 214 1.72 -10.36 -10.52
CA LEU A 214 2.98 -10.51 -9.78
C LEU A 214 3.14 -11.86 -9.06
N ASN A 215 2.04 -12.54 -8.76
CA ASN A 215 2.01 -13.76 -7.96
C ASN A 215 1.52 -14.96 -8.80
N GLY A 216 1.74 -16.17 -8.28
CA GLY A 216 1.32 -17.42 -8.91
C GLY A 216 2.46 -18.41 -9.18
N GLY A 217 3.71 -17.99 -9.00
CA GLY A 217 4.90 -18.75 -9.33
C GLY A 217 5.17 -18.88 -10.83
N ASN A 218 6.28 -19.54 -11.17
CA ASN A 218 6.79 -19.66 -12.56
C ASN A 218 6.58 -21.07 -13.15
N SER A 219 5.74 -21.92 -12.55
CA SER A 219 5.50 -23.29 -13.00
C SER A 219 4.03 -23.69 -12.91
N TYR A 220 3.62 -24.67 -13.73
CA TYR A 220 2.24 -25.17 -13.75
C TYR A 220 2.06 -26.39 -12.83
N PRO A 221 0.91 -26.52 -12.12
CA PRO A 221 -0.21 -25.57 -12.09
C PRO A 221 0.12 -24.28 -11.33
N MET A 222 -0.28 -23.15 -11.91
CA MET A 222 -0.01 -21.81 -11.38
C MET A 222 -1.07 -21.42 -10.35
N PHE A 223 -0.64 -20.83 -9.23
CA PHE A 223 -1.55 -20.34 -8.20
C PHE A 223 -2.18 -19.00 -8.62
N ARG A 224 -3.31 -18.65 -8.01
CA ARG A 224 -3.96 -17.35 -8.29
C ARG A 224 -3.26 -16.16 -7.64
N GLY A 225 -2.45 -16.40 -6.60
CA GLY A 225 -1.74 -15.33 -5.90
C GLY A 225 -2.59 -14.37 -5.08
N VAL A 226 -3.92 -14.54 -5.01
CA VAL A 226 -4.84 -13.65 -4.25
C VAL A 226 -5.09 -14.15 -2.82
N THR A 227 -5.28 -13.20 -1.90
CA THR A 227 -5.68 -13.51 -0.52
C THR A 227 -7.05 -14.18 -0.42
N ARG A 228 -7.41 -14.69 0.76
CA ARG A 228 -8.64 -15.47 1.00
C ARG A 228 -9.88 -14.59 1.21
N VAL A 229 -10.27 -13.81 0.19
CA VAL A 229 -11.33 -12.79 0.27
C VAL A 229 -12.68 -13.32 0.79
N LYS A 230 -13.08 -14.55 0.41
CA LYS A 230 -14.36 -15.15 0.83
C LYS A 230 -14.40 -15.62 2.29
N ASN A 231 -13.27 -15.61 2.99
CA ASN A 231 -13.14 -16.21 4.30
C ASN A 231 -13.16 -15.17 5.44
N TYR A 232 -13.15 -13.88 5.09
CA TYR A 232 -13.39 -12.76 6.01
C TYR A 232 -14.88 -12.58 6.29
#